data_AF-A0A080WMA1-F1
#
_entry.id   AF-A0A080WMA1-F1
#
_cell.length_a   1.000
_cell.length_b   1.000
_cell.length_c   1.000
_cell.angle_alpha   90.00
_cell.angle_beta   90.00
_cell.angle_gamma   90.00
#
_symmetry.space_group_name_H-M   'P 1'
#
loop_
_entity.id
_entity.type
_entity.pdbx_description
1 polymer ?
#
loop_
_entity_poly.entity_id
_entity_poly.type
_entity_poly.pdbx_seq_one_letter_code
_entity_poly.pdbx_strand_id
1 'polypeptide(L)'
;MASQHRRQSSYEDVFDLPGQSQMPAQPHQHHQTSFENGIDFSAEEPLTVDQRSHAHRRFEKAIEYFGNHVSSSAKFKPHLLIRYTYEFARSELSKDMILRFFFASIKIDIDSTEDIELNDSLLHELKDFADLLLNHFFAPLRSTGTITPQPSPASLSALQRVQGQHEFIGTPDRIAGLRSLCLLRDHHKCVVSQSFDLKEAISRLSNDPDARDDEGMQLRGQSLYALEVAHIIPHSLMQSDTSSGLSEAKKTVIQILNMFDYNVSHIINGTDIDRPLNAMSLNSTAHLLFKSFDIFLEPVDGQEHTYYVKSLKPAVSMAFGLPVTRKLFLSDDRSIEPPSPRLLALHRAFAHILFLSGAGEYINKILDDFDKTGVRADGTTELGRMVSWRMSGGLGGITV
;
A
#
# COMPACT_ATOMS: atom_id res chain seq x y z
N MET A 1 42.97 -82.33 -34.22
CA MET A 1 42.06 -83.44 -34.55
C MET A 1 40.66 -83.07 -34.09
N ALA A 2 39.70 -83.22 -35.02
CA ALA A 2 38.29 -83.57 -34.84
C ALA A 2 37.35 -82.72 -33.94
N SER A 3 36.36 -82.19 -34.66
CA SER A 3 35.04 -81.63 -34.31
C SER A 3 34.13 -82.51 -33.44
N GLN A 4 33.21 -81.87 -32.70
CA GLN A 4 31.75 -82.15 -32.64
C GLN A 4 31.05 -81.04 -31.80
N HIS A 5 30.39 -80.02 -32.39
CA HIS A 5 29.00 -79.88 -32.90
C HIS A 5 27.87 -79.53 -31.89
N ARG A 6 27.38 -78.28 -32.03
CA ARG A 6 25.97 -77.83 -32.26
C ARG A 6 25.04 -77.49 -31.06
N ARG A 7 24.63 -76.21 -30.98
CA ARG A 7 23.24 -75.65 -31.15
C ARG A 7 23.28 -74.10 -31.03
N GLN A 8 22.88 -73.37 -32.11
CA GLN A 8 21.69 -72.49 -32.26
C GLN A 8 21.74 -71.17 -31.44
N SER A 9 21.39 -69.97 -31.91
CA SER A 9 21.10 -69.35 -33.23
C SER A 9 21.11 -67.83 -33.00
N SER A 10 21.77 -67.07 -33.89
CA SER A 10 21.51 -65.69 -34.40
C SER A 10 20.41 -64.82 -33.71
N TYR A 11 20.49 -63.49 -33.55
CA TYR A 11 20.70 -62.41 -34.55
C TYR A 11 20.78 -61.03 -33.81
N GLU A 12 21.22 -59.99 -34.52
CA GLU A 12 21.36 -58.58 -34.13
C GLU A 12 20.07 -57.95 -33.56
N ASP A 13 20.18 -57.07 -32.55
CA ASP A 13 19.09 -56.18 -32.14
C ASP A 13 19.56 -54.72 -32.07
N VAL A 14 18.87 -53.92 -32.88
CA VAL A 14 18.80 -52.46 -32.94
C VAL A 14 18.02 -51.99 -31.71
N PHE A 15 18.59 -51.08 -30.92
CA PHE A 15 17.82 -50.43 -29.85
C PHE A 15 17.16 -49.14 -30.38
N ASP A 16 15.88 -49.29 -30.69
CA ASP A 16 14.89 -48.23 -30.84
C ASP A 16 14.72 -47.43 -29.54
N LEU A 17 14.65 -46.10 -29.66
CA LEU A 17 14.17 -45.19 -28.61
C LEU A 17 12.65 -45.01 -28.76
N PRO A 18 11.82 -45.41 -27.79
CA PRO A 18 10.39 -45.12 -27.85
C PRO A 18 10.02 -43.90 -27.00
N GLY A 19 9.24 -43.01 -27.63
CA GLY A 19 8.01 -42.51 -27.02
C GLY A 19 8.06 -41.14 -26.33
N GLN A 20 7.74 -40.09 -27.09
CA GLN A 20 7.13 -38.88 -26.55
C GLN A 20 5.78 -39.25 -25.88
N SER A 21 5.72 -39.13 -24.56
CA SER A 21 4.46 -39.10 -23.82
C SER A 21 4.11 -37.66 -23.48
N GLN A 22 3.03 -37.17 -24.09
CA GLN A 22 2.34 -35.94 -23.69
C GLN A 22 1.88 -36.07 -22.24
N MET A 23 2.44 -35.24 -21.35
CA MET A 23 1.95 -35.08 -19.99
C MET A 23 0.82 -34.03 -20.00
N PRO A 24 -0.38 -34.33 -19.48
CA PRO A 24 -1.46 -33.36 -19.41
C PRO A 24 -1.12 -32.25 -18.41
N ALA A 25 -1.45 -31.00 -18.77
CA ALA A 25 -1.37 -29.85 -17.88
C ALA A 25 -2.22 -30.12 -16.63
N GLN A 26 -1.56 -30.21 -15.47
CA GLN A 26 -2.25 -30.22 -14.18
C GLN A 26 -2.83 -28.83 -13.92
N PRO A 27 -4.13 -28.70 -13.59
CA PRO A 27 -4.66 -27.46 -13.05
C PRO A 27 -4.04 -27.28 -11.67
N HIS A 28 -3.31 -26.18 -11.45
CA HIS A 28 -2.94 -25.74 -10.12
C HIS A 28 -4.24 -25.42 -9.36
N GLN A 29 -4.73 -26.40 -8.59
CA GLN A 29 -5.76 -26.20 -7.59
C GLN A 29 -5.16 -25.28 -6.53
N HIS A 30 -5.48 -23.99 -6.63
CA HIS A 30 -5.31 -23.07 -5.51
C HIS A 30 -6.15 -23.61 -4.35
N HIS A 31 -5.48 -24.10 -3.32
CA HIS A 31 -6.10 -24.36 -2.04
C HIS A 31 -6.60 -23.02 -1.47
N GLN A 32 -7.90 -22.75 -1.64
CA GLN A 32 -8.63 -21.83 -0.76
C GLN A 32 -8.66 -22.47 0.62
N THR A 33 -7.79 -22.03 1.51
CA THR A 33 -7.91 -22.33 2.93
C THR A 33 -9.04 -21.47 3.50
N SER A 34 -10.15 -22.12 3.84
CA SER A 34 -11.30 -21.51 4.51
C SER A 34 -10.86 -20.82 5.81
N PHE A 35 -11.11 -19.52 5.90
CA PHE A 35 -10.81 -18.70 7.06
C PHE A 35 -11.98 -18.77 8.05
N GLU A 36 -11.82 -19.49 9.16
CA GLU A 36 -12.77 -19.43 10.27
C GLU A 36 -12.44 -18.22 11.18
N ASN A 37 -13.47 -17.40 11.42
CA ASN A 37 -13.58 -16.30 12.39
C ASN A 37 -13.09 -14.88 12.02
N GLY A 38 -12.84 -14.59 10.75
CA GLY A 38 -12.86 -13.21 10.23
C GLY A 38 -13.98 -13.10 9.20
N ILE A 39 -14.85 -12.08 9.28
CA ILE A 39 -15.91 -11.90 8.27
C ILE A 39 -15.23 -11.69 6.90
N ASP A 40 -15.36 -12.69 6.03
CA ASP A 40 -14.81 -12.66 4.68
C ASP A 40 -15.85 -12.05 3.73
N PHE A 41 -15.78 -10.73 3.55
CA PHE A 41 -16.63 -10.01 2.61
C PHE A 41 -16.31 -10.32 1.14
N SER A 42 -15.28 -11.13 0.83
CA SER A 42 -14.92 -11.44 -0.55
C SER A 42 -15.96 -12.31 -1.28
N ALA A 43 -16.85 -12.97 -0.52
CA ALA A 43 -17.89 -13.86 -1.01
C ALA A 43 -19.33 -13.32 -0.86
N GLU A 44 -19.54 -12.12 -0.32
CA GLU A 44 -20.89 -11.59 -0.12
C GLU A 44 -21.46 -10.95 -1.39
N GLU A 45 -22.72 -11.27 -1.70
CA GLU A 45 -23.42 -10.65 -2.81
C GLU A 45 -23.56 -9.12 -2.61
N PRO A 46 -23.44 -8.33 -3.70
CA PRO A 46 -23.68 -6.89 -3.64
C PRO A 46 -25.05 -6.60 -3.02
N LEU A 47 -25.15 -5.53 -2.25
CA LEU A 47 -26.45 -5.12 -1.71
C LEU A 47 -27.39 -4.76 -2.88
N THR A 48 -28.65 -5.11 -2.74
CA THR A 48 -29.68 -4.57 -3.65
C THR A 48 -29.73 -3.04 -3.52
N VAL A 49 -30.23 -2.36 -4.56
CA VAL A 49 -30.35 -0.89 -4.56
C VAL A 49 -31.15 -0.39 -3.36
N ASP A 50 -32.22 -1.11 -2.99
CA ASP A 50 -33.07 -0.76 -1.85
C ASP A 50 -32.36 -0.96 -0.51
N GLN A 51 -31.67 -2.10 -0.32
CA GLN A 51 -30.86 -2.35 0.87
C GLN A 51 -29.75 -1.31 1.02
N ARG A 52 -28.99 -1.03 -0.05
CA ARG A 52 -27.93 -0.01 -0.06
C ARG A 52 -28.49 1.35 0.30
N SER A 53 -29.60 1.75 -0.32
CA SER A 53 -30.23 3.04 -0.06
C SER A 53 -30.72 3.15 1.38
N HIS A 54 -31.29 2.08 1.93
CA HIS A 54 -31.76 2.03 3.31
C HIS A 54 -30.60 2.11 4.32
N ALA A 55 -29.58 1.26 4.14
CA ALA A 55 -28.37 1.23 4.95
C ALA A 55 -27.63 2.57 4.90
N HIS A 56 -27.50 3.19 3.73
CA HIS A 56 -26.86 4.49 3.57
C HIS A 56 -27.61 5.61 4.31
N ARG A 57 -28.96 5.64 4.27
CA ARG A 57 -29.75 6.62 5.04
C ARG A 57 -29.51 6.48 6.54
N ARG A 58 -29.49 5.24 7.03
CA ARG A 58 -29.23 4.92 8.45
C ARG A 58 -27.79 5.31 8.84
N PHE A 59 -26.82 4.99 8.00
CA PHE A 59 -25.42 5.42 8.14
C PHE A 59 -25.31 6.94 8.28
N GLU A 60 -25.86 7.70 7.33
CA GLU A 60 -25.81 9.17 7.35
C GLU A 60 -26.44 9.77 8.61
N LYS A 61 -27.56 9.21 9.08
CA LYS A 61 -28.21 9.63 10.33
C LYS A 61 -27.31 9.39 11.54
N ALA A 62 -26.63 8.25 11.62
CA ALA A 62 -25.69 7.95 12.70
C ALA A 62 -24.46 8.89 12.66
N ILE A 63 -23.94 9.18 11.47
CA ILE A 63 -22.81 10.10 11.28
C ILE A 63 -23.18 11.54 11.66
N GLU A 64 -24.36 12.02 11.27
CA GLU A 64 -24.86 13.34 11.66
C GLU A 64 -25.05 13.44 13.17
N TYR A 65 -25.66 12.43 13.78
CA TYR A 65 -25.81 12.35 15.22
C TYR A 65 -24.45 12.38 15.93
N PHE A 66 -23.46 11.61 15.46
CA PHE A 66 -22.11 11.65 16.02
C PHE A 66 -21.46 13.02 15.85
N GLY A 67 -21.58 13.62 14.66
CA GLY A 67 -21.07 14.96 14.37
C GLY A 67 -21.57 16.03 15.34
N ASN A 68 -22.86 15.99 15.68
CA ASN A 68 -23.48 16.91 16.65
C ASN A 68 -22.97 16.73 18.09
N HIS A 69 -22.34 15.58 18.40
CA HIS A 69 -21.77 15.26 19.70
C HIS A 69 -20.23 15.31 19.72
N VAL A 70 -19.59 15.67 18.61
CA VAL A 70 -18.13 15.90 18.59
C VAL A 70 -17.84 17.27 19.20
N SER A 71 -16.96 17.29 20.21
CA SER A 71 -16.51 18.53 20.85
C SER A 71 -15.88 19.48 19.83
N SER A 72 -16.15 20.78 19.96
CA SER A 72 -15.46 21.83 19.20
C SER A 72 -13.94 21.85 19.44
N SER A 73 -13.48 21.33 20.58
CA SER A 73 -12.06 21.18 20.94
C SER A 73 -11.43 19.87 20.47
N ALA A 74 -12.17 19.02 19.75
CA ALA A 74 -11.65 17.74 19.26
C ALA A 74 -10.46 17.97 18.32
N LYS A 75 -9.39 17.21 18.55
CA LYS A 75 -8.13 17.33 17.78
C LYS A 75 -8.28 16.87 16.32
N PHE A 76 -9.31 16.08 16.03
CA PHE A 76 -9.79 15.71 14.69
C PHE A 76 -11.29 15.39 14.75
N LYS A 77 -11.92 15.18 13.58
CA LYS A 77 -13.36 14.95 13.45
C LYS A 77 -13.64 13.46 13.15
N PRO A 78 -13.90 12.61 14.17
CA PRO A 78 -14.06 11.17 13.97
C PRO A 78 -15.26 10.79 13.09
N HIS A 79 -16.37 11.51 13.18
CA HIS A 79 -17.52 11.31 12.29
C HIS A 79 -17.15 11.54 10.81
N LEU A 80 -16.27 12.50 10.50
CA LEU A 80 -15.78 12.73 9.14
C LEU A 80 -14.78 11.66 8.69
N LEU A 81 -13.97 11.11 9.61
CA LEU A 81 -13.10 9.98 9.28
C LEU A 81 -13.93 8.79 8.78
N ILE A 82 -15.04 8.49 9.45
CA ILE A 82 -15.97 7.44 9.04
C ILE A 82 -16.68 7.81 7.73
N ARG A 83 -17.27 9.01 7.63
CA ARG A 83 -17.96 9.47 6.42
C ARG A 83 -17.07 9.38 5.18
N TYR A 84 -15.87 9.94 5.25
CA TYR A 84 -14.97 9.95 4.11
C TYR A 84 -14.38 8.58 3.79
N THR A 85 -14.29 7.66 4.77
CA THR A 85 -13.99 6.25 4.48
C THR A 85 -15.01 5.68 3.51
N TYR A 86 -16.31 5.93 3.72
CA TYR A 86 -17.38 5.53 2.80
C TYR A 86 -17.37 6.31 1.47
N GLU A 87 -17.27 7.64 1.51
CA GLU A 87 -17.39 8.48 0.31
C GLU A 87 -16.25 8.25 -0.71
N PHE A 88 -15.02 8.01 -0.23
CA PHE A 88 -13.86 7.78 -1.08
C PHE A 88 -13.64 6.33 -1.50
N ALA A 89 -14.56 5.42 -1.16
CA ALA A 89 -14.56 4.06 -1.69
C ALA A 89 -14.75 4.06 -3.21
N ARG A 90 -14.01 3.20 -3.91
CA ARG A 90 -13.86 3.27 -5.37
C ARG A 90 -15.05 2.76 -6.18
N SER A 91 -15.89 1.91 -5.60
CA SER A 91 -16.98 1.24 -6.29
C SER A 91 -18.21 1.10 -5.39
N GLU A 92 -19.38 0.83 -5.98
CA GLU A 92 -20.58 0.52 -5.20
C GLU A 92 -20.38 -0.72 -4.32
N LEU A 93 -19.68 -1.75 -4.83
CA LEU A 93 -19.35 -2.94 -4.04
C LEU A 93 -18.48 -2.59 -2.83
N SER A 94 -17.46 -1.74 -3.03
CA SER A 94 -16.62 -1.22 -1.95
C SER A 94 -17.44 -0.46 -0.90
N LYS A 95 -18.42 0.36 -1.34
CA LYS A 95 -19.35 1.04 -0.44
C LYS A 95 -20.24 0.07 0.33
N ASP A 96 -20.71 -0.99 -0.30
CA ASP A 96 -21.50 -2.04 0.36
C ASP A 96 -20.68 -2.76 1.45
N MET A 97 -19.42 -3.08 1.16
CA MET A 97 -18.52 -3.67 2.16
C MET A 97 -18.32 -2.75 3.36
N ILE A 98 -18.16 -1.44 3.14
CA ILE A 98 -18.02 -0.46 4.23
C ILE A 98 -19.30 -0.40 5.07
N LEU A 99 -20.48 -0.38 4.43
CA LEU A 99 -21.75 -0.38 5.16
C LEU A 99 -21.86 -1.64 6.02
N ARG A 100 -21.61 -2.82 5.45
CA ARG A 100 -21.64 -4.09 6.18
C ARG A 100 -20.67 -4.09 7.36
N PHE A 101 -19.43 -3.66 7.15
CA PHE A 101 -18.43 -3.56 8.20
C PHE A 101 -18.80 -2.55 9.29
N PHE A 102 -19.34 -1.41 8.91
CA PHE A 102 -19.83 -0.38 9.83
C PHE A 102 -20.96 -0.93 10.71
N PHE A 103 -22.01 -1.49 10.11
CA PHE A 103 -23.18 -2.03 10.82
C PHE A 103 -22.80 -3.20 11.73
N ALA A 104 -21.93 -4.11 11.26
CA ALA A 104 -21.38 -5.18 12.07
C ALA A 104 -20.58 -4.64 13.28
N SER A 105 -19.77 -3.60 13.07
CA SER A 105 -18.94 -3.01 14.13
C SER A 105 -19.77 -2.34 15.22
N ILE A 106 -20.86 -1.65 14.84
CA ILE A 106 -21.77 -1.01 15.81
C ILE A 106 -22.87 -1.95 16.32
N LYS A 107 -22.82 -3.24 15.94
CA LYS A 107 -23.75 -4.30 16.37
C LYS A 107 -25.21 -4.01 16.02
N ILE A 108 -25.43 -3.37 14.87
CA ILE A 108 -26.77 -3.10 14.33
C ILE A 108 -26.94 -3.94 13.07
N ASP A 109 -28.06 -4.64 12.95
CA ASP A 109 -28.40 -5.36 11.74
C ASP A 109 -28.63 -4.39 10.57
N ILE A 110 -27.88 -4.59 9.48
CA ILE A 110 -27.97 -3.80 8.26
C ILE A 110 -29.33 -3.97 7.57
N ASP A 111 -29.95 -5.15 7.70
CA ASP A 111 -31.23 -5.49 7.08
C ASP A 111 -32.45 -5.16 7.96
N SER A 112 -32.22 -4.69 9.20
CA SER A 112 -33.30 -4.24 10.07
C SER A 112 -34.10 -3.12 9.40
N THR A 113 -35.43 -3.29 9.41
CA THR A 113 -36.38 -2.28 8.91
C THR A 113 -36.59 -1.13 9.88
N GLU A 114 -36.14 -1.29 11.13
CA GLU A 114 -36.22 -0.26 12.15
C GLU A 114 -35.11 0.78 11.97
N ASP A 115 -35.46 2.04 12.22
CA ASP A 115 -34.49 3.12 12.16
C ASP A 115 -33.49 3.04 13.33
N ILE A 116 -32.30 3.64 13.17
CA ILE A 116 -31.28 3.61 14.22
C ILE A 116 -31.76 4.42 15.43
N GLU A 117 -31.72 3.79 16.60
CA GLU A 117 -31.92 4.46 17.88
C GLU A 117 -30.73 5.38 18.21
N LEU A 118 -31.00 6.68 18.34
CA LEU A 118 -29.99 7.68 18.65
C LEU A 118 -29.84 7.81 20.17
N ASN A 119 -28.80 7.21 20.73
CA ASN A 119 -28.53 7.21 22.17
C ASN A 119 -27.01 7.26 22.47
N ASP A 120 -26.64 7.34 23.75
CA ASP A 120 -25.24 7.39 24.16
C ASP A 120 -24.48 6.09 23.87
N SER A 121 -25.17 4.95 23.82
CA SER A 121 -24.58 3.66 23.44
C SER A 121 -24.10 3.69 21.99
N LEU A 122 -24.91 4.22 21.07
CA LEU A 122 -24.50 4.42 19.68
C LEU A 122 -23.28 5.34 19.58
N LEU A 123 -23.21 6.42 20.37
CA LEU A 123 -22.03 7.30 20.39
C LEU A 123 -20.76 6.56 20.81
N HIS A 124 -20.86 5.61 21.74
CA HIS A 124 -19.73 4.78 22.16
C HIS A 124 -19.26 3.88 21.01
N GLU A 125 -20.17 3.13 20.39
CA GLU A 125 -19.84 2.22 19.28
C GLU A 125 -19.26 2.98 18.06
N LEU A 126 -19.77 4.19 17.78
CA LEU A 126 -19.24 5.04 16.70
C LEU A 126 -17.83 5.58 17.01
N LYS A 127 -17.54 5.88 18.28
CA LYS A 127 -16.19 6.27 18.71
C LYS A 127 -15.22 5.09 18.58
N ASP A 128 -15.63 3.92 19.04
CA ASP A 128 -14.84 2.69 18.93
C ASP A 128 -14.53 2.35 17.46
N PHE A 129 -15.53 2.51 16.58
CA PHE A 129 -15.34 2.31 15.14
C PHE A 129 -14.36 3.32 14.53
N ALA A 130 -14.48 4.61 14.87
CA ALA A 130 -13.54 5.63 14.43
C ALA A 130 -12.10 5.34 14.93
N ASP A 131 -11.98 4.88 16.18
CA ASP A 131 -10.71 4.51 16.78
C ASP A 131 -10.11 3.26 16.13
N LEU A 132 -10.94 2.30 15.73
CA LEU A 132 -10.50 1.14 14.96
C LEU A 132 -9.88 1.59 13.64
N LEU A 133 -10.58 2.42 12.85
CA LEU A 133 -10.05 2.93 11.59
C LEU A 133 -8.77 3.73 11.79
N LEU A 134 -8.73 4.61 12.79
CA LEU A 134 -7.58 5.46 13.05
C LEU A 134 -6.36 4.63 13.45
N ASN A 135 -6.50 3.76 14.45
CA ASN A 135 -5.38 3.06 15.07
C ASN A 135 -4.88 1.89 14.21
N HIS A 136 -5.77 1.13 13.58
CA HIS A 136 -5.37 -0.04 12.81
C HIS A 136 -4.97 0.30 11.38
N PHE A 137 -5.53 1.35 10.77
CA PHE A 137 -5.30 1.62 9.35
C PHE A 137 -4.58 2.95 9.09
N PHE A 138 -5.15 4.07 9.51
CA PHE A 138 -4.64 5.40 9.13
C PHE A 138 -3.35 5.81 9.85
N ALA A 139 -3.17 5.43 11.11
CA ALA A 139 -1.94 5.71 11.84
C ALA A 139 -0.75 4.90 11.29
N PRO A 140 -0.83 3.57 11.08
CA PRO A 140 0.25 2.79 10.47
C PRO A 140 0.62 3.20 9.03
N LEU A 141 -0.35 3.71 8.27
CA LEU A 141 -0.13 4.33 6.95
C LEU A 141 0.83 5.52 7.02
N ARG A 142 0.82 6.26 8.13
CA ARG A 142 1.51 7.55 8.27
C ARG A 142 2.73 7.48 9.20
N SER A 143 2.75 6.58 10.19
CA SER A 143 3.79 6.46 11.23
C SER A 143 5.11 5.88 10.74
N THR A 144 5.09 5.06 9.69
CA THR A 144 6.31 4.52 9.06
C THR A 144 7.02 5.54 8.15
N GLY A 145 6.52 6.78 8.17
CA GLY A 145 7.06 8.02 7.59
C GLY A 145 8.55 8.25 7.80
N THR A 146 9.13 7.82 8.92
CA THR A 146 10.49 8.24 9.32
C THR A 146 11.62 7.35 8.77
N ILE A 147 11.37 6.06 8.47
CA ILE A 147 12.43 5.15 7.98
C ILE A 147 11.86 4.18 6.95
N THR A 148 12.04 4.45 5.65
CA THR A 148 12.15 3.35 4.68
C THR A 148 13.47 2.64 4.98
N PRO A 149 13.51 1.31 5.17
CA PRO A 149 14.76 0.58 5.33
C PRO A 149 15.61 0.81 4.08
N GLN A 150 16.56 1.74 4.17
CA GLN A 150 17.63 1.83 3.21
C GLN A 150 18.57 0.66 3.49
N PRO A 151 19.12 0.01 2.45
CA PRO A 151 20.01 -1.12 2.66
C PRO A 151 21.16 -0.70 3.58
N SER A 152 21.28 -1.41 4.70
CA SER A 152 22.41 -1.28 5.62
C SER A 152 23.68 -1.83 4.97
N PRO A 153 24.88 -1.49 5.49
CA PRO A 153 26.15 -1.96 4.94
C PRO A 153 26.16 -3.49 4.74
N ALA A 154 26.89 -3.95 3.72
CA ALA A 154 26.92 -5.33 3.23
C ALA A 154 27.11 -6.44 4.31
N SER A 155 27.63 -6.08 5.48
CA SER A 155 27.82 -6.96 6.64
C SER A 155 26.51 -7.40 7.30
N LEU A 156 25.47 -6.56 7.36
CA LEU A 156 24.16 -6.93 7.94
C LEU A 156 23.36 -7.86 7.01
N SER A 157 23.46 -7.66 5.70
CA SER A 157 22.85 -8.55 4.70
C SER A 157 23.46 -9.96 4.71
N ALA A 158 24.73 -10.10 5.10
CA ALA A 158 25.39 -11.40 5.21
C ALA A 158 24.84 -12.24 6.38
N LEU A 159 24.45 -11.61 7.49
CA LEU A 159 23.88 -12.31 8.65
C LEU A 159 22.46 -12.82 8.37
N GLN A 160 21.65 -12.08 7.60
CA GLN A 160 20.31 -12.53 7.19
C GLN A 160 20.36 -13.75 6.26
N ARG A 161 21.42 -13.93 5.47
CA ARG A 161 21.62 -15.11 4.60
C ARG A 161 21.86 -16.40 5.39
N VAL A 162 22.34 -16.32 6.63
CA VAL A 162 22.66 -17.49 7.47
C VAL A 162 21.41 -18.07 8.16
N GLN A 163 20.32 -17.31 8.25
CA GLN A 163 19.11 -17.71 9.00
C GLN A 163 18.00 -18.40 8.18
N GLY A 164 18.25 -18.72 6.90
CA GLY A 164 17.37 -19.56 6.09
C GLY A 164 16.43 -18.81 5.13
N GLN A 165 16.05 -19.50 4.06
CA GLN A 165 15.08 -19.02 3.06
C GLN A 165 13.66 -19.01 3.65
N HIS A 166 13.25 -17.89 4.23
CA HIS A 166 11.85 -17.53 4.34
C HIS A 166 11.59 -16.36 3.38
N GLU A 167 10.40 -16.33 2.76
CA GLU A 167 9.95 -15.29 1.83
C GLU A 167 9.79 -13.95 2.55
N PHE A 168 10.89 -13.30 2.88
CA PHE A 168 10.87 -12.01 3.58
C PHE A 168 10.50 -10.87 2.60
N ILE A 169 9.53 -10.06 3.03
CA ILE A 169 9.15 -8.80 2.37
C ILE A 169 10.23 -7.76 2.66
N GLY A 170 10.63 -6.97 1.65
CA GLY A 170 11.57 -5.87 1.86
C GLY A 170 13.02 -6.29 2.16
N THR A 171 13.50 -7.42 1.64
CA THR A 171 14.94 -7.75 1.76
C THR A 171 15.80 -6.75 0.97
N PRO A 172 17.05 -6.46 1.41
CA PRO A 172 17.91 -5.50 0.72
C PRO A 172 18.08 -5.76 -0.77
N ASP A 173 18.22 -7.03 -1.18
CA ASP A 173 18.39 -7.42 -2.59
C ASP A 173 17.11 -7.15 -3.41
N ARG A 174 15.93 -7.37 -2.83
CA ARG A 174 14.64 -7.11 -3.50
C ARG A 174 14.38 -5.61 -3.65
N ILE A 175 14.67 -4.83 -2.60
CA ILE A 175 14.57 -3.37 -2.65
C ILE A 175 15.54 -2.79 -3.69
N ALA A 176 16.76 -3.33 -3.78
CA ALA A 176 17.72 -2.91 -4.81
C ALA A 176 17.25 -3.26 -6.23
N GLY A 177 16.67 -4.44 -6.42
CA GLY A 177 16.05 -4.85 -7.68
C GLY A 177 14.89 -3.95 -8.09
N LEU A 178 13.93 -3.71 -7.18
CA LEU A 178 12.81 -2.79 -7.38
C LEU A 178 13.31 -1.38 -7.73
N ARG A 179 14.33 -0.89 -7.01
CA ARG A 179 14.92 0.42 -7.26
C ARG A 179 15.44 0.54 -8.68
N SER A 180 16.18 -0.47 -9.14
CA SER A 180 16.77 -0.49 -10.48
C SER A 180 15.68 -0.49 -11.56
N LEU A 181 14.63 -1.29 -11.39
CA LEU A 181 13.50 -1.35 -12.32
C LEU A 181 12.74 -0.03 -12.40
N CYS A 182 12.42 0.59 -11.26
CA CYS A 182 11.71 1.86 -11.23
C CYS A 182 12.53 3.01 -11.83
N LEU A 183 13.83 3.09 -11.54
CA LEU A 183 14.70 4.11 -12.13
C LEU A 183 14.75 3.97 -13.66
N LEU A 184 14.91 2.74 -14.17
CA LEU A 184 14.91 2.50 -15.61
C LEU A 184 13.56 2.87 -16.25
N ARG A 185 12.45 2.40 -15.67
CA ARG A 185 11.10 2.72 -16.15
C ARG A 185 10.82 4.22 -16.15
N ASP A 186 11.25 4.92 -15.10
CA ASP A 186 10.99 6.35 -14.92
C ASP A 186 12.07 7.23 -15.60
N HIS A 187 12.87 6.66 -16.50
CA HIS A 187 13.90 7.37 -17.29
C HIS A 187 14.92 8.11 -16.40
N HIS A 188 15.23 7.52 -15.25
CA HIS A 188 16.07 8.08 -14.20
C HIS A 188 15.61 9.48 -13.74
N LYS A 189 14.31 9.79 -13.85
CA LYS A 189 13.73 11.06 -13.43
C LYS A 189 12.81 10.88 -12.23
N CYS A 190 12.79 11.90 -11.38
CA CYS A 190 11.75 12.06 -10.39
C CYS A 190 10.41 12.26 -11.10
N VAL A 191 9.44 11.39 -10.82
CA VAL A 191 8.10 11.46 -11.41
C VAL A 191 7.45 12.84 -11.22
N VAL A 192 7.65 13.45 -10.05
CA VAL A 192 7.02 14.74 -9.68
C VAL A 192 7.82 15.96 -10.18
N SER A 193 9.13 16.06 -9.89
CA SER A 193 9.91 17.25 -10.23
C SER A 193 10.58 17.20 -11.59
N GLN A 194 10.66 16.02 -12.22
CA GLN A 194 11.43 15.74 -13.44
C GLN A 194 12.95 15.96 -13.29
N SER A 195 13.45 16.08 -12.05
CA SER A 195 14.90 16.10 -11.80
C SER A 195 15.52 14.74 -12.09
N PHE A 196 16.69 14.73 -12.72
CA PHE A 196 17.41 13.52 -13.11
C PHE A 196 18.24 12.94 -11.96
N ASP A 197 18.47 11.63 -11.96
CA ASP A 197 19.22 10.93 -10.92
C ASP A 197 20.69 11.36 -10.91
N LEU A 198 21.13 11.84 -9.74
CA LEU A 198 22.47 12.36 -9.54
C LEU A 198 23.55 11.30 -9.79
N LYS A 199 23.33 10.04 -9.37
CA LYS A 199 24.34 8.99 -9.51
C LYS A 199 24.49 8.59 -10.97
N GLU A 200 23.38 8.46 -11.67
CA GLU A 200 23.38 8.16 -13.10
C GLU A 200 24.01 9.29 -13.92
N ALA A 201 23.71 10.55 -13.59
CA ALA A 201 24.33 11.69 -14.26
C ALA A 201 25.85 11.71 -14.10
N ILE A 202 26.36 11.49 -12.87
CA ILE A 202 27.80 11.42 -12.60
C ILE A 202 28.44 10.29 -13.40
N SER A 203 27.80 9.11 -13.42
CA SER A 203 28.28 7.94 -14.17
C SER A 203 28.43 8.25 -15.66
N ARG A 204 27.39 8.82 -16.29
CA ARG A 204 27.42 9.15 -17.73
C ARG A 204 28.41 10.26 -18.06
N LEU A 205 28.42 11.36 -17.28
CA LEU A 205 29.31 12.50 -17.50
C LEU A 205 30.79 12.17 -17.28
N SER A 206 31.10 11.17 -16.46
CA SER A 206 32.47 10.69 -16.29
C SER A 206 33.02 9.99 -17.53
N ASN A 207 32.14 9.42 -18.36
CA ASN A 207 32.50 8.72 -19.59
C ASN A 207 32.38 9.61 -20.84
N ASP A 208 31.41 10.52 -20.85
CA ASP A 208 31.12 11.44 -21.95
C ASP A 208 30.70 12.84 -21.43
N PRO A 209 31.51 13.89 -21.66
CA PRO A 209 31.17 15.26 -21.26
C PRO A 209 29.87 15.80 -21.90
N ASP A 210 29.46 15.25 -23.03
CA ASP A 210 28.23 15.61 -23.76
C ASP A 210 27.10 14.60 -23.54
N ALA A 211 27.20 13.78 -22.49
CA ALA A 211 26.22 12.79 -22.13
C ALA A 211 24.80 13.36 -22.03
N ARG A 212 23.85 12.51 -22.42
CA ARG A 212 22.43 12.81 -22.49
C ARG A 212 21.62 11.94 -21.52
N ASP A 213 20.47 12.46 -21.12
CA ASP A 213 19.47 11.67 -20.42
C ASP A 213 18.79 10.67 -21.37
N ASP A 214 17.90 9.87 -20.80
CA ASP A 214 17.18 8.79 -21.48
C ASP A 214 16.24 9.32 -22.57
N GLU A 215 15.92 10.61 -22.57
CA GLU A 215 15.11 11.30 -23.58
C GLU A 215 15.97 12.08 -24.61
N GLY A 216 17.30 11.95 -24.54
CA GLY A 216 18.24 12.58 -25.46
C GLY A 216 18.57 14.04 -25.17
N MET A 217 18.16 14.58 -24.02
CA MET A 217 18.49 15.94 -23.58
C MET A 217 19.86 15.96 -22.92
N GLN A 218 20.65 17.02 -23.13
CA GLN A 218 21.97 17.14 -22.49
C GLN A 218 21.84 17.16 -20.96
N LEU A 219 22.68 16.40 -20.25
CA LEU A 219 22.65 16.35 -18.78
C LEU A 219 23.13 17.65 -18.13
N ARG A 220 24.02 18.38 -18.83
CA ARG A 220 24.55 19.65 -18.35
C ARG A 220 23.44 20.68 -18.24
N GLY A 221 23.30 21.27 -17.05
CA GLY A 221 22.27 22.27 -16.76
C GLY A 221 20.92 21.70 -16.35
N GLN A 222 20.76 20.37 -16.34
CA GLN A 222 19.58 19.75 -15.72
C GLN A 222 19.66 19.81 -14.20
N SER A 223 18.48 19.74 -13.57
CA SER A 223 18.34 19.59 -12.14
C SER A 223 18.69 18.16 -11.72
N LEU A 224 19.72 17.99 -10.90
CA LEU A 224 20.20 16.67 -10.45
C LEU A 224 19.88 16.46 -8.97
N TYR A 225 19.25 15.34 -8.65
CA TYR A 225 18.92 14.97 -7.27
C TYR A 225 19.13 13.48 -7.06
N ALA A 226 19.49 13.09 -5.83
CA ALA A 226 19.42 11.69 -5.45
C ALA A 226 17.95 11.24 -5.50
N LEU A 227 17.66 10.21 -6.29
CA LEU A 227 16.34 9.63 -6.33
C LEU A 227 16.22 8.48 -5.32
N GLU A 228 15.00 8.23 -4.89
CA GLU A 228 14.57 7.15 -4.03
C GLU A 228 13.34 6.51 -4.67
N VAL A 229 13.03 5.28 -4.26
CA VAL A 229 11.82 4.61 -4.70
C VAL A 229 10.82 4.60 -3.56
N ALA A 230 9.66 5.18 -3.84
CA ALA A 230 8.56 5.31 -2.91
C ALA A 230 7.48 4.30 -3.29
N HIS A 231 7.10 3.45 -2.34
CA HIS A 231 5.91 2.62 -2.48
C HIS A 231 4.64 3.49 -2.45
N ILE A 232 3.65 3.17 -3.28
CA ILE A 232 2.34 3.83 -3.34
C ILE A 232 1.51 3.41 -2.13
N ILE A 233 1.39 2.10 -1.91
CA ILE A 233 0.87 1.51 -0.68
C ILE A 233 2.07 1.04 0.15
N PRO A 234 2.28 1.60 1.35
CA PRO A 234 3.48 1.33 2.13
C PRO A 234 3.52 -0.10 2.67
N HIS A 235 4.73 -0.65 2.79
CA HIS A 235 4.98 -1.97 3.39
C HIS A 235 4.37 -2.17 4.77
N SER A 236 4.27 -1.11 5.55
CA SER A 236 3.77 -1.16 6.93
C SER A 236 2.37 -1.75 7.03
N LEU A 237 1.55 -1.65 5.98
CA LEU A 237 0.23 -2.27 5.95
C LEU A 237 0.26 -3.79 5.75
N MET A 238 1.34 -4.34 5.20
CA MET A 238 1.42 -5.74 4.82
C MET A 238 2.48 -6.53 5.61
N GLN A 239 3.31 -5.87 6.42
CA GLN A 239 4.28 -6.55 7.30
C GLN A 239 3.55 -7.41 8.33
N SER A 240 3.99 -8.68 8.46
CA SER A 240 3.55 -9.58 9.53
C SER A 240 4.54 -9.55 10.69
N ASP A 241 4.01 -9.62 11.91
CA ASP A 241 4.81 -10.08 13.05
C ASP A 241 5.35 -11.49 12.74
N THR A 242 6.63 -11.72 13.01
CA THR A 242 7.39 -12.92 12.63
C THR A 242 7.01 -14.19 13.40
N SER A 243 5.82 -14.26 14.00
CA SER A 243 5.36 -15.40 14.79
C SER A 243 3.98 -15.88 14.32
N SER A 244 3.97 -17.00 13.59
CA SER A 244 2.85 -17.92 13.37
C SER A 244 1.44 -17.29 13.22
N GLY A 245 1.01 -17.10 11.97
CA GLY A 245 -0.35 -16.68 11.60
C GLY A 245 -0.50 -15.19 11.28
N LEU A 246 -1.51 -14.84 10.49
CA LEU A 246 -1.93 -13.44 10.32
C LEU A 246 -2.51 -12.96 11.65
N SER A 247 -1.88 -11.99 12.32
CA SER A 247 -2.47 -11.37 13.51
C SER A 247 -3.84 -10.77 13.15
N GLU A 248 -4.80 -10.77 14.09
CA GLU A 248 -6.12 -10.19 13.86
C GLU A 248 -6.04 -8.73 13.38
N ALA A 249 -5.07 -7.97 13.90
CA ALA A 249 -4.78 -6.61 13.42
C ALA A 249 -4.44 -6.56 11.92
N LYS A 250 -3.65 -7.51 11.41
CA LYS A 250 -3.31 -7.59 9.98
C LYS A 250 -4.52 -7.99 9.13
N LYS A 251 -5.38 -8.88 9.63
CA LYS A 251 -6.64 -9.22 8.94
C LYS A 251 -7.54 -8.00 8.81
N THR A 252 -7.68 -7.22 9.89
CA THR A 252 -8.44 -5.96 9.89
C THR A 252 -7.86 -4.96 8.89
N VAL A 253 -6.53 -4.80 8.82
CA VAL A 253 -5.89 -3.91 7.83
C VAL A 253 -6.20 -4.32 6.40
N ILE A 254 -6.06 -5.61 6.08
CA ILE A 254 -6.33 -6.14 4.74
C ILE A 254 -7.82 -5.98 4.39
N GLN A 255 -8.72 -6.24 5.34
CA GLN A 255 -10.15 -6.01 5.17
C GLN A 255 -10.44 -4.54 4.87
N ILE A 256 -9.91 -3.61 5.68
CA ILE A 256 -10.09 -2.17 5.45
C ILE A 256 -9.54 -1.74 4.09
N LEU A 257 -8.39 -2.26 3.68
CA LEU A 257 -7.83 -1.96 2.37
C LEU A 257 -8.76 -2.44 1.23
N ASN A 258 -9.29 -3.65 1.33
CA ASN A 258 -10.23 -4.22 0.35
C ASN A 258 -11.60 -3.53 0.37
N MET A 259 -11.99 -2.89 1.47
CA MET A 259 -13.18 -2.05 1.52
C MET A 259 -13.05 -0.78 0.68
N PHE A 260 -11.83 -0.23 0.50
CA PHE A 260 -11.64 0.94 -0.36
C PHE A 260 -11.63 0.59 -1.85
N ASP A 261 -11.05 -0.55 -2.20
CA ASP A 261 -11.00 -1.07 -3.56
C ASP A 261 -11.01 -2.61 -3.52
N TYR A 262 -12.10 -3.20 -4.02
CA TYR A 262 -12.34 -4.64 -3.90
C TYR A 262 -11.18 -5.46 -4.47
N ASN A 263 -10.71 -6.44 -3.69
CA ASN A 263 -9.60 -7.34 -4.04
C ASN A 263 -8.26 -6.64 -4.35
N VAL A 264 -8.06 -5.39 -3.93
CA VAL A 264 -6.79 -4.69 -4.18
C VAL A 264 -5.62 -5.30 -3.39
N SER A 265 -5.87 -5.95 -2.25
CA SER A 265 -4.82 -6.61 -1.50
C SER A 265 -4.13 -7.72 -2.29
N HIS A 266 -4.85 -8.39 -3.21
CA HIS A 266 -4.30 -9.47 -4.03
C HIS A 266 -3.20 -9.01 -5.01
N ILE A 267 -3.21 -7.75 -5.44
CA ILE A 267 -2.18 -7.24 -6.36
C ILE A 267 -0.89 -6.79 -5.65
N ILE A 268 -0.89 -6.78 -4.31
CA ILE A 268 0.25 -6.37 -3.47
C ILE A 268 0.45 -7.30 -2.27
N ASN A 269 0.00 -8.55 -2.37
CA ASN A 269 0.11 -9.52 -1.27
C ASN A 269 1.52 -10.12 -1.20
N GLY A 270 1.99 -10.42 0.02
CA GLY A 270 3.27 -11.10 0.21
C GLY A 270 4.42 -10.37 -0.49
N THR A 271 5.08 -11.06 -1.41
CA THR A 271 6.20 -10.53 -2.18
C THR A 271 5.75 -9.53 -3.26
N ASP A 272 4.50 -9.54 -3.71
CA ASP A 272 4.01 -8.63 -4.77
C ASP A 272 4.00 -7.15 -4.36
N ILE A 273 4.08 -6.84 -3.06
CA ILE A 273 4.18 -5.45 -2.59
C ILE A 273 5.43 -4.72 -3.11
N ASP A 274 6.50 -5.47 -3.43
CA ASP A 274 7.78 -4.98 -3.96
C ASP A 274 7.80 -4.95 -5.49
N ARG A 275 6.64 -4.89 -6.15
CA ARG A 275 6.55 -4.79 -7.61
C ARG A 275 6.57 -3.34 -8.09
N PRO A 276 7.12 -3.06 -9.30
CA PRO A 276 7.13 -1.72 -9.88
C PRO A 276 5.74 -1.07 -9.95
N LEU A 277 4.66 -1.86 -10.09
CA LEU A 277 3.28 -1.33 -10.09
C LEU A 277 2.91 -0.59 -8.80
N ASN A 278 3.55 -0.91 -7.67
CA ASN A 278 3.33 -0.29 -6.37
C ASN A 278 4.42 0.72 -6.03
N ALA A 279 5.27 1.16 -6.97
CA ALA A 279 6.37 2.04 -6.64
C ALA A 279 6.75 3.03 -7.75
N MET A 280 7.34 4.16 -7.36
CA MET A 280 7.80 5.20 -8.29
C MET A 280 9.06 5.92 -7.81
N SER A 281 9.83 6.44 -8.76
CA SER A 281 11.06 7.17 -8.48
C SER A 281 10.77 8.63 -8.11
N LEU A 282 11.19 9.04 -6.91
CA LEU A 282 10.99 10.39 -6.37
C LEU A 282 12.30 10.93 -5.81
N ASN A 283 12.53 12.24 -5.92
CA ASN A 283 13.57 12.88 -5.13
C ASN A 283 13.15 12.96 -3.65
N SER A 284 14.10 13.24 -2.75
CA SER A 284 13.85 13.25 -1.30
C SER A 284 12.68 14.13 -0.86
N THR A 285 12.51 15.31 -1.47
CA THR A 285 11.40 16.23 -1.14
C THR A 285 10.06 15.70 -1.62
N ALA A 286 9.95 15.25 -2.86
CA ALA A 286 8.72 14.67 -3.39
C ALA A 286 8.35 13.38 -2.64
N HIS A 287 9.34 12.55 -2.31
CA HIS A 287 9.15 11.34 -1.52
C HIS A 287 8.56 11.67 -0.13
N LEU A 288 9.13 12.65 0.57
CA LEU A 288 8.63 13.10 1.87
C LEU A 288 7.15 13.49 1.80
N LEU A 289 6.79 14.36 0.84
CA LEU A 289 5.42 14.86 0.67
C LEU A 289 4.43 13.76 0.23
N PHE A 290 4.89 12.84 -0.62
CA PHE A 290 4.05 11.74 -1.09
C PHE A 290 3.77 10.76 0.05
N LYS A 291 4.78 10.43 0.84
CA LYS A 291 4.67 9.55 2.01
C LYS A 291 3.80 10.14 3.12
N SER A 292 3.86 11.46 3.33
CA SER A 292 3.00 12.16 4.31
C SER A 292 1.57 12.41 3.83
N PHE A 293 1.23 11.95 2.61
CA PHE A 293 -0.05 12.22 1.93
C PHE A 293 -0.32 13.72 1.73
N ASP A 294 0.73 14.53 1.67
CA ASP A 294 0.63 15.96 1.40
C ASP A 294 0.57 16.27 -0.09
N ILE A 295 1.06 15.36 -0.94
CA ILE A 295 0.80 15.36 -2.39
C ILE A 295 0.18 14.03 -2.82
N PHE A 296 -0.63 14.06 -3.88
CA PHE A 296 -1.24 12.87 -4.47
C PHE A 296 -1.39 13.06 -5.99
N LEU A 297 -1.63 11.95 -6.70
CA LEU A 297 -1.82 11.94 -8.15
C LEU A 297 -3.31 11.79 -8.46
N GLU A 298 -3.86 12.73 -9.21
CA GLU A 298 -5.23 12.69 -9.73
C GLU A 298 -5.20 12.47 -11.24
N PRO A 299 -5.91 11.45 -11.78
CA PRO A 299 -5.88 11.16 -13.22
C PRO A 299 -6.43 12.35 -14.03
N VAL A 300 -5.85 12.56 -15.21
CA VAL A 300 -6.37 13.49 -16.21
C VAL A 300 -7.33 12.73 -17.12
N ASP A 301 -8.58 13.22 -17.20
CA ASP A 301 -9.61 12.57 -18.00
C ASP A 301 -9.20 12.41 -19.47
N GLY A 302 -9.40 11.21 -20.00
CA GLY A 302 -9.06 10.87 -21.39
C GLY A 302 -7.56 10.76 -21.70
N GLN A 303 -6.68 10.87 -20.70
CA GLN A 303 -5.22 10.76 -20.90
C GLN A 303 -4.63 9.63 -20.06
N GLU A 304 -4.32 8.51 -20.72
CA GLU A 304 -3.70 7.36 -20.06
C GLU A 304 -2.36 7.74 -19.40
N HIS A 305 -2.13 7.19 -18.21
CA HIS A 305 -0.93 7.40 -17.40
C HIS A 305 -0.58 8.88 -17.14
N THR A 306 -1.54 9.79 -17.27
CA THR A 306 -1.32 11.23 -17.07
C THR A 306 -2.08 11.70 -15.85
N TYR A 307 -1.40 12.45 -14.98
CA TYR A 307 -1.90 12.84 -13.68
C TYR A 307 -1.59 14.30 -13.37
N TYR A 308 -2.50 14.96 -12.68
CA TYR A 308 -2.19 16.15 -11.90
C TYR A 308 -1.60 15.72 -10.57
N VAL A 309 -0.39 16.19 -10.27
CA VAL A 309 0.16 16.13 -8.91
C VAL A 309 -0.40 17.32 -8.15
N LYS A 310 -1.21 17.07 -7.12
CA LYS A 310 -1.93 18.09 -6.35
C LYS A 310 -1.61 17.99 -4.86
N SER A 311 -1.94 19.04 -4.12
CA SER A 311 -1.96 19.05 -2.66
C SER A 311 -3.25 19.69 -2.15
N LEU A 312 -3.78 19.20 -1.04
CA LEU A 312 -4.90 19.83 -0.32
C LEU A 312 -4.42 20.97 0.60
N LYS A 313 -3.10 21.08 0.82
CA LYS A 313 -2.49 22.10 1.69
C LYS A 313 -2.02 23.29 0.86
N PRO A 314 -2.59 24.50 1.06
CA PRO A 314 -2.19 25.69 0.28
C PRO A 314 -0.70 26.03 0.40
N ALA A 315 -0.10 25.86 1.58
CA ALA A 315 1.32 26.11 1.82
C ALA A 315 2.22 25.18 1.00
N VAL A 316 1.88 23.89 0.91
CA VAL A 316 2.60 22.91 0.08
C VAL A 316 2.42 23.27 -1.40
N SER A 317 1.20 23.59 -1.82
CA SER A 317 0.95 23.97 -3.22
C SER A 317 1.77 25.19 -3.65
N MET A 318 1.83 26.22 -2.80
CA MET A 318 2.62 27.42 -3.04
C MET A 318 4.13 27.13 -3.06
N ALA A 319 4.64 26.39 -2.06
CA ALA A 319 6.07 26.13 -1.92
C ALA A 319 6.64 25.28 -3.07
N PHE A 320 5.83 24.41 -3.67
CA PHE A 320 6.26 23.45 -4.70
C PHE A 320 5.65 23.71 -6.09
N GLY A 321 4.90 24.81 -6.27
CA GLY A 321 4.32 25.18 -7.56
C GLY A 321 3.28 24.18 -8.07
N LEU A 322 2.44 23.62 -7.19
CA LEU A 322 1.39 22.68 -7.55
C LEU A 322 0.09 23.41 -7.94
N PRO A 323 -0.75 22.84 -8.84
CA PRO A 323 -0.59 21.52 -9.45
C PRO A 323 0.40 21.50 -10.62
N VAL A 324 1.04 20.35 -10.83
CA VAL A 324 1.82 20.07 -12.05
C VAL A 324 1.24 18.87 -12.78
N THR A 325 1.30 18.86 -14.12
CA THR A 325 0.84 17.72 -14.93
C THR A 325 2.02 16.82 -15.25
N ARG A 326 1.86 15.51 -15.05
CA ARG A 326 2.89 14.50 -15.29
C ARG A 326 2.31 13.32 -16.05
N LYS A 327 2.95 12.99 -17.17
CA LYS A 327 2.75 11.72 -17.87
C LYS A 327 3.78 10.74 -17.32
N LEU A 328 3.31 9.65 -16.73
CA LEU A 328 4.19 8.61 -16.20
C LEU A 328 4.78 7.81 -17.37
N PHE A 329 6.08 7.55 -17.29
CA PHE A 329 6.79 6.79 -18.30
C PHE A 329 6.34 5.32 -18.31
N LEU A 330 6.36 4.75 -19.51
CA LEU A 330 6.19 3.33 -19.74
C LEU A 330 7.53 2.81 -20.26
N SER A 331 7.95 1.63 -19.81
CA SER A 331 9.10 0.96 -20.42
C SER A 331 8.81 0.71 -21.91
N ASP A 332 9.82 0.89 -22.77
CA ASP A 332 9.68 0.83 -24.24
C ASP A 332 9.05 -0.48 -24.72
N ASP A 333 9.45 -1.60 -24.12
CA ASP A 333 8.95 -2.94 -24.38
C ASP A 333 7.79 -3.37 -23.47
N ARG A 334 7.35 -2.47 -22.57
CA ARG A 334 6.36 -2.72 -21.52
C ARG A 334 6.72 -3.88 -20.58
N SER A 335 8.01 -4.21 -20.46
CA SER A 335 8.49 -5.26 -19.55
C SER A 335 8.41 -4.86 -18.08
N ILE A 336 8.46 -3.56 -17.77
CA ILE A 336 8.38 -3.02 -16.42
C ILE A 336 7.03 -2.36 -16.22
N GLU A 337 6.30 -2.85 -15.22
CA GLU A 337 4.94 -2.41 -14.92
C GLU A 337 4.87 -0.92 -14.53
N PRO A 338 3.91 -0.15 -15.07
CA PRO A 338 3.70 1.23 -14.67
C PRO A 338 3.07 1.32 -13.28
N PRO A 339 3.21 2.47 -12.58
CA PRO A 339 2.47 2.72 -11.35
C PRO A 339 0.97 2.49 -11.55
N SER A 340 0.39 1.64 -10.70
CA SER A 340 -0.98 1.17 -10.83
C SER A 340 -1.98 2.32 -10.61
N PRO A 341 -2.87 2.62 -11.58
CA PRO A 341 -3.94 3.60 -11.38
C PRO A 341 -4.88 3.26 -10.22
N ARG A 342 -5.00 1.96 -9.88
CA ARG A 342 -5.77 1.50 -8.73
C ARG A 342 -5.16 1.98 -7.42
N LEU A 343 -3.86 1.71 -7.25
CA LEU A 343 -3.10 2.08 -6.06
C LEU A 343 -2.93 3.59 -5.92
N LEU A 344 -2.72 4.31 -7.04
CA LEU A 344 -2.63 5.78 -7.03
C LEU A 344 -3.93 6.43 -6.54
N ALA A 345 -5.10 5.93 -6.96
CA ALA A 345 -6.34 6.51 -6.46
C ALA A 345 -6.66 6.12 -5.01
N LEU A 346 -6.18 4.96 -4.53
CA LEU A 346 -6.22 4.64 -3.09
C LEU A 346 -5.36 5.63 -2.28
N HIS A 347 -4.14 5.89 -2.73
CA HIS A 347 -3.27 6.89 -2.10
C HIS A 347 -3.95 8.27 -2.07
N ARG A 348 -4.55 8.70 -3.19
CA ARG A 348 -5.38 9.91 -3.26
C ARG A 348 -6.55 9.88 -2.27
N ALA A 349 -7.32 8.79 -2.21
CA ALA A 349 -8.41 8.65 -1.26
C ALA A 349 -7.94 8.84 0.19
N PHE A 350 -6.83 8.21 0.57
CA PHE A 350 -6.26 8.35 1.91
C PHE A 350 -5.79 9.78 2.19
N ALA A 351 -5.17 10.45 1.22
CA ALA A 351 -4.79 11.86 1.35
C ALA A 351 -6.00 12.76 1.63
N HIS A 352 -7.10 12.56 0.91
CA HIS A 352 -8.34 13.29 1.14
C HIS A 352 -8.95 12.99 2.51
N ILE A 353 -9.05 11.72 2.90
CA ILE A 353 -9.63 11.32 4.19
C ILE A 353 -8.83 11.91 5.35
N LEU A 354 -7.50 11.76 5.31
CA LEU A 354 -6.60 12.27 6.35
C LEU A 354 -6.68 13.79 6.49
N PHE A 355 -6.81 14.52 5.38
CA PHE A 355 -6.94 15.97 5.38
C PHE A 355 -8.32 16.42 5.86
N LEU A 356 -9.40 15.94 5.25
CA LEU A 356 -10.76 16.44 5.48
C LEU A 356 -11.29 16.07 6.89
N SER A 357 -10.85 14.95 7.45
CA SER A 357 -11.16 14.56 8.83
C SER A 357 -10.27 15.25 9.88
N GLY A 358 -9.15 15.83 9.48
CA GLY A 358 -8.10 16.33 10.38
C GLY A 358 -7.26 15.22 11.03
N ALA A 359 -7.51 13.94 10.73
CA ALA A 359 -6.79 12.82 11.32
C ALA A 359 -5.28 12.85 10.99
N GLY A 360 -4.90 13.34 9.81
CA GLY A 360 -3.48 13.44 9.41
C GLY A 360 -2.67 14.38 10.30
N GLU A 361 -3.23 15.53 10.67
CA GLU A 361 -2.57 16.48 11.59
C GLU A 361 -2.55 15.94 13.02
N TYR A 362 -3.64 15.28 13.45
CA TYR A 362 -3.71 14.64 14.76
C TYR A 362 -2.65 13.53 14.93
N ILE A 363 -2.50 12.65 13.94
CA ILE A 363 -1.46 11.61 13.93
C ILE A 363 -0.07 12.26 13.97
N ASN A 364 0.19 13.25 13.12
CA ASN A 364 1.48 13.95 13.10
C ASN A 364 1.83 14.55 14.47
N LYS A 365 0.86 15.18 15.15
CA LYS A 365 1.08 15.72 16.49
C LYS A 365 1.48 14.65 17.50
N ILE A 366 0.85 13.48 17.47
CA ILE A 366 1.21 12.36 18.35
C ILE A 366 2.62 11.85 18.04
N LEU A 367 2.98 11.72 16.76
CA LEU A 367 4.31 11.28 16.35
C LEU A 367 5.38 12.32 16.71
N ASP A 368 5.12 13.61 16.51
CA ASP A 368 6.02 14.70 16.90
C ASP A 368 6.22 14.76 18.43
N ASP A 369 5.16 14.55 19.21
CA ASP A 369 5.25 14.52 20.67
C ASP A 369 6.15 13.36 21.15
N PHE A 370 6.14 12.24 20.42
CA PHE A 370 7.03 11.09 20.64
C PHE A 370 8.50 11.43 20.37
N ASP A 371 8.79 12.11 19.26
CA ASP A 371 10.16 12.40 18.82
C ASP A 371 10.81 13.58 19.57
N LYS A 372 10.04 14.62 19.93
CA LYS A 372 10.60 15.93 20.35
C LYS A 372 10.44 16.25 21.82
N THR A 373 9.33 15.88 22.46
CA THR A 373 8.96 16.45 23.77
C THR A 373 8.89 15.44 24.92
N GLY A 374 8.85 14.14 24.63
CA GLY A 374 8.56 13.15 25.67
C GLY A 374 7.17 13.37 26.30
N VAL A 375 6.94 12.80 27.49
CA VAL A 375 5.66 12.92 28.19
C VAL A 375 5.49 14.34 28.74
N ARG A 376 4.45 15.04 28.27
CA ARG A 376 4.12 16.39 28.77
C ARG A 376 3.47 16.29 30.15
N ALA A 377 3.90 17.16 31.06
CA ALA A 377 3.40 17.22 32.44
C ALA A 377 1.93 17.69 32.54
N ASP A 378 1.36 18.23 31.46
CA ASP A 378 -0.02 18.72 31.39
C ASP A 378 -1.06 17.62 31.09
N GLY A 379 -0.61 16.36 30.96
CA GLY A 379 -1.48 15.22 30.68
C GLY A 379 -2.04 15.19 29.26
N THR A 380 -1.56 16.05 28.34
CA THR A 380 -2.07 16.12 26.96
C THR A 380 -1.45 15.07 26.02
N THR A 381 -0.42 14.38 26.49
CA THR A 381 0.25 13.29 25.77
C THR A 381 -0.61 12.03 25.75
N GLU A 382 -0.92 11.54 24.55
CA GLU A 382 -1.73 10.34 24.31
C GLU A 382 -0.91 9.05 24.48
N LEU A 383 -0.36 8.81 25.68
CA LEU A 383 0.56 7.70 25.95
C LEU A 383 0.00 6.32 25.55
N GLY A 384 -1.30 6.09 25.78
CA GLY A 384 -1.95 4.83 25.39
C GLY A 384 -1.88 4.57 23.89
N ARG A 385 -2.10 5.59 23.05
CA ARG A 385 -2.01 5.47 21.59
C ARG A 385 -0.56 5.35 21.12
N MET A 386 0.36 6.10 21.74
CA MET A 386 1.79 5.99 21.44
C MET A 386 2.31 4.56 21.65
N VAL A 387 1.97 3.95 22.80
CA VAL A 387 2.34 2.56 23.09
C VAL A 387 1.67 1.59 22.13
N SER A 388 0.36 1.77 21.87
CA SER A 388 -0.38 0.91 20.94
C SER A 388 0.21 0.91 19.52
N TRP A 389 0.57 2.08 18.98
CA TRP A 389 1.17 2.19 17.65
C TRP A 389 2.60 1.63 17.58
N ARG A 390 3.35 1.69 18.70
CA ARG A 390 4.68 1.07 18.79
C ARG A 390 4.60 -0.45 18.81
N MET A 391 3.63 -1.00 19.54
CA MET A 391 3.44 -2.45 19.68
C MET A 391 2.84 -3.08 18.41
N SER A 392 2.04 -2.34 17.63
CA SER A 392 1.42 -2.82 16.40
C SER A 392 2.34 -2.77 15.17
N GLY A 393 3.67 -2.71 15.37
CA GLY A 393 4.67 -2.68 14.29
C GLY A 393 4.81 -1.34 13.55
N GLY A 394 3.99 -0.33 13.85
CA GLY A 394 3.98 0.96 13.14
C GLY A 394 5.19 1.88 13.40
N LEU A 395 6.04 1.56 14.36
CA LEU A 395 7.24 2.33 14.75
C LEU A 395 8.51 1.46 14.86
N GLY A 396 8.57 0.35 14.11
CA GLY A 396 9.73 -0.56 14.10
C GLY A 396 11.02 0.13 13.64
N GLY A 397 11.74 0.76 14.57
CA GLY A 397 13.01 1.43 14.26
C GLY A 397 13.57 2.40 15.31
N ILE A 398 12.92 2.63 16.45
CA ILE A 398 13.44 3.55 17.47
C ILE A 398 14.01 2.75 18.65
N THR A 399 15.32 2.47 18.60
CA THR A 399 16.11 2.09 19.77
C THR A 399 16.14 3.25 20.76
N VAL A 400 15.84 2.94 22.02
CA VAL A 400 16.06 3.83 23.19
C VAL A 400 17.54 4.10 23.37
#